data_AF-A0A0M2K7U9-F1
#
_entry.id   AF-A0A0M2K7U9-F1
#
_cell.length_a   1.000
_cell.length_b   1.000
_cell.length_c   1.000
_cell.angle_alpha   90.00
_cell.angle_beta   90.00
_cell.angle_gamma   90.00
#
_symmetry.space_group_name_H-M   'P 1'
#
loop_
_entity.id
_entity.type
_entity.pdbx_description
1 polymer ?
#
loop_
_entity_poly.entity_id
_entity_poly.type
_entity_poly.pdbx_seq_one_letter_code
_entity_poly.pdbx_strand_id
1 'polypeptide(L)' 'MPLMSQLQRRPVTYTPEEASSLAIAAAGLAGFPDSDSVRDLLARMDRGELNEDQAAAEVVARFTQPGFRDR' A
#
# COMPACT_ATOMS: atom_id res chain seq x y z
N MET A 1 31.98 22.37 14.79
CA MET A 1 31.18 21.80 13.68
C MET A 1 29.85 21.37 14.29
N PRO A 2 28.74 22.13 14.13
CA PRO A 2 27.52 21.83 14.86
C PRO A 2 26.79 20.66 14.19
N LEU A 3 26.51 19.66 15.03
CA LEU A 3 25.42 18.69 14.99
C LEU A 3 24.48 18.88 13.79
N MET A 4 24.69 18.10 12.72
CA MET A 4 23.62 17.81 11.78
C MET A 4 22.56 17.06 12.56
N SER A 5 21.63 17.82 13.14
CA SER A 5 20.45 17.33 13.83
C SER A 5 19.92 16.18 13.00
N GLN A 6 19.98 14.99 13.60
CA GLN A 6 19.26 13.86 13.10
C GLN A 6 17.86 14.37 12.80
N LEU A 7 17.49 14.35 11.51
CA LEU A 7 16.10 14.27 11.10
C LEU A 7 15.57 13.07 11.87
N GLN A 8 15.13 13.31 13.10
CA GLN A 8 14.34 12.39 13.87
C GLN A 8 13.16 12.19 12.96
N ARG A 9 13.21 11.13 12.15
CA ARG A 9 12.08 10.67 11.36
C ARG A 9 11.08 10.25 12.43
N ARG A 10 10.34 11.23 12.96
CA ARG A 10 9.22 10.98 13.83
C ARG A 10 8.35 10.02 13.03
N PRO A 11 8.00 8.85 13.58
CA PRO A 11 7.09 7.97 12.89
C PRO A 11 5.85 8.79 12.57
N VAL A 12 5.61 9.03 11.28
CA VAL A 12 4.39 9.69 10.83
C VAL A 12 3.34 8.60 10.94
N THR A 13 2.41 8.79 11.86
CA THR A 13 1.24 7.94 11.96
C THR A 13 0.20 8.49 11.00
N TYR A 14 -0.21 7.65 10.06
CA TYR A 14 -1.28 7.94 9.13
C TYR A 14 -2.56 7.26 9.63
N THR A 15 -3.70 7.87 9.37
CA THR A 15 -4.97 7.14 9.40
C THR A 15 -4.96 6.06 8.30
N PRO A 16 -5.81 5.02 8.39
CA PRO A 16 -5.93 4.02 7.32
C PRO A 16 -6.17 4.66 5.94
N GLU A 17 -7.06 5.66 5.87
CA GLU A 17 -7.39 6.40 4.64
C GLU A 17 -6.20 7.20 4.09
N GLU A 18 -5.41 7.84 4.97
CA GLU A 18 -4.20 8.57 4.58
C GLU A 18 -3.11 7.61 4.08
N ALA A 19 -2.94 6.46 4.73
CA ALA A 19 -2.00 5.43 4.32
C ALA A 19 -2.37 4.83 2.96
N SER A 20 -3.66 4.56 2.76
CA SER A 20 -4.26 4.08 1.50
C SER A 20 -4.01 5.08 0.36
N SER A 21 -4.32 6.36 0.59
CA SER A 21 -4.12 7.44 -0.40
C SER A 21 -2.65 7.61 -0.79
N LEU A 22 -1.74 7.55 0.19
CA LEU A 22 -0.30 7.63 -0.04
C LEU A 22 0.21 6.44 -0.86
N ALA A 23 -0.28 5.23 -0.56
CA ALA A 23 0.10 4.02 -1.30
C ALA A 23 -0.33 4.10 -2.77
N ILE A 24 -1.55 4.59 -3.05
CA ILE A 24 -2.04 4.80 -4.43
C ILE A 24 -1.16 5.83 -5.16
N ALA A 25 -0.88 6.97 -4.52
CA ALA A 25 -0.04 8.01 -5.11
C ALA A 25 1.38 7.49 -5.43
N ALA A 26 1.98 6.71 -4.52
CA ALA A 26 3.28 6.10 -4.72
C ALA A 26 3.27 5.07 -5.86
N ALA A 27 2.22 4.25 -5.96
CA ALA A 27 2.06 3.28 -7.05
C ALA A 27 1.95 3.98 -8.41
N GLY A 28 1.13 5.03 -8.52
CA GLY A 28 1.00 5.83 -9.73
C GLY A 28 2.33 6.51 -10.13
N LEU A 29 3.07 7.06 -9.17
CA LEU A 29 4.40 7.64 -9.41
C LEU A 29 5.42 6.60 -9.89
N ALA A 30 5.33 5.36 -9.41
CA ALA A 30 6.17 4.25 -9.83
C ALA A 30 5.73 3.65 -11.20
N GLY A 31 4.70 4.20 -11.83
CA GLY A 31 4.21 3.75 -13.14
C GLY A 31 3.38 2.48 -13.07
N PHE A 32 2.95 2.05 -11.88
CA PHE A 32 1.98 0.97 -11.76
C PHE A 32 0.60 1.52 -12.14
N PRO A 33 -0.10 0.90 -13.09
CA PRO A 33 -1.44 1.32 -13.43
C PRO A 33 -2.34 1.18 -12.20
N ASP A 34 -3.17 2.19 -11.99
CA ASP A 34 -4.17 2.21 -10.93
C ASP A 34 -5.16 1.08 -11.20
N SER A 35 -4.94 -0.06 -10.55
CA SER A 35 -5.70 -1.28 -10.80
C SER A 35 -6.98 -1.23 -9.98
N ASP A 36 -8.14 -1.42 -10.61
CA ASP A 36 -9.44 -1.50 -9.93
C ASP A 36 -9.42 -2.51 -8.76
N SER A 37 -8.64 -3.58 -8.91
CA SER A 37 -8.46 -4.61 -7.88
C SER A 37 -7.64 -4.17 -6.66
N VAL A 38 -6.79 -3.15 -6.80
CA VAL A 38 -6.03 -2.53 -5.69
C VAL A 38 -6.91 -1.50 -4.99
N ARG A 39 -7.67 -0.70 -5.75
CA ARG A 39 -8.66 0.23 -5.19
C ARG A 39 -9.73 -0.48 -4.37
N ASP A 40 -10.25 -1.60 -4.87
CA ASP A 40 -11.22 -2.42 -4.13
C ASP A 40 -10.61 -3.00 -2.83
N LEU A 41 -9.37 -3.50 -2.89
CA LEU A 41 -8.67 -4.02 -1.72
C LEU A 41 -8.49 -2.93 -0.63
N LEU A 42 -8.05 -1.74 -1.04
CA LEU A 42 -7.87 -0.61 -0.14
C LEU A 42 -9.20 -0.12 0.45
N ALA A 43 -10.26 -0.03 -0.35
CA ALA A 43 -11.59 0.34 0.15
C ALA A 43 -12.12 -0.66 1.19
N ARG A 44 -11.84 -1.96 1.03
CA ARG A 44 -12.21 -3.00 2.02
C ARG A 44 -11.40 -2.85 3.31
N MET A 45 -10.13 -2.43 3.23
CA MET A 45 -9.32 -2.10 4.41
C MET A 45 -9.86 -0.86 5.14
N ASP A 46 -10.23 0.19 4.40
CA ASP A 46 -10.79 1.43 4.98
C ASP A 46 -12.14 1.18 5.68
N ARG A 47 -12.96 0.24 5.18
CA ARG A 47 -14.20 -0.20 5.86
C ARG A 47 -13.95 -1.15 7.05
N GLY A 48 -12.71 -1.56 7.29
CA GLY A 48 -12.35 -2.54 8.33
C GLY A 48 -12.79 -3.97 8.02
N GLU A 49 -13.16 -4.28 6.78
CA GLU A 49 -13.52 -5.63 6.33
C GLU A 49 -12.28 -6.53 6.18
N LEU A 50 -11.11 -5.90 6.06
CA LEU A 50 -9.82 -6.53 5.91
C LEU A 50 -8.78 -5.84 6.78
N ASN A 51 -8.00 -6.63 7.52
CA ASN A 51 -6.80 -6.13 8.18
C ASN A 51 -5.58 -6.23 7.24
N GLU A 52 -4.47 -5.61 7.65
CA GLU A 52 -3.24 -5.56 6.85
C GLU A 52 -2.70 -6.96 6.48
N ASP A 53 -2.71 -7.91 7.42
CA ASP A 53 -2.22 -9.28 7.18
C ASP A 53 -3.06 -10.01 6.14
N GLN A 54 -4.39 -9.86 6.21
CA GLN A 54 -5.31 -10.43 5.24
C GLN A 54 -5.15 -9.79 3.86
N ALA A 55 -4.89 -8.48 3.80
CA ALA A 55 -4.72 -7.77 2.54
C ALA A 55 -3.40 -8.17 1.87
N ALA A 56 -2.34 -8.29 2.65
CA ALA A 56 -1.06 -8.81 2.19
C ALA A 56 -1.19 -10.25 1.66
N ALA A 57 -1.93 -11.11 2.35
CA ALA A 57 -2.19 -12.47 1.90
C ALA A 57 -2.97 -12.53 0.57
N GLU A 58 -3.99 -11.67 0.38
CA GLU A 58 -4.76 -11.58 -0.87
C GLU A 58 -3.88 -11.11 -2.05
N VAL A 59 -3.00 -10.12 -1.83
CA VAL A 59 -2.03 -9.67 -2.83
C VAL A 59 -1.09 -10.82 -3.18
N VAL A 60 -0.46 -11.45 -2.18
CA VAL A 60 0.45 -12.58 -2.42
C VAL A 60 -0.25 -13.68 -3.21
N ALA A 61 -1.46 -14.08 -2.83
CA ALA A 61 -2.21 -15.11 -3.54
C ALA A 61 -2.50 -14.76 -5.00
N ARG A 62 -2.87 -13.49 -5.29
CA ARG A 62 -3.12 -13.01 -6.66
C ARG A 62 -1.86 -13.00 -7.53
N PHE A 63 -0.71 -12.61 -6.97
CA PHE A 63 0.53 -12.47 -7.72
C PHE A 63 1.43 -13.73 -7.72
N THR A 64 1.15 -14.70 -6.85
CA THR A 64 1.79 -16.04 -6.86
C THR A 64 1.00 -17.09 -7.63
N GLN A 65 -0.23 -16.78 -8.06
CA GLN A 65 -0.98 -17.69 -8.92
C GLN A 65 -0.27 -17.88 -10.28
N PRO A 66 -0.10 -19.13 -10.75
CA PRO A 66 0.67 -19.47 -11.94
C PRO A 66 0.11 -18.95 -13.28
N GLY A 67 -0.93 -18.10 -13.27
CA GLY A 67 -1.51 -17.48 -14.47
C GLY A 67 -1.25 -15.98 -14.63
N PHE A 68 -0.61 -15.31 -13.65
CA PHE A 68 -0.34 -13.86 -13.73
C PHE A 68 0.91 -13.53 -14.58
N ARG A 69 1.82 -14.49 -14.76
CA ARG A 69 3.08 -14.30 -15.53
C ARG A 69 2.92 -14.40 -17.05
N ASP A 70 1.77 -14.84 -17.55
CA ASP A 70 1.55 -15.20 -18.96
C ASP A 70 0.53 -14.31 -19.69
N ARG A 71 0.24 -13.10 -19.19
CA ARG A 71 -0.71 -12.17 -19.83
C ARG A 71 -0.13 -10.79 -20.11
#